data_AF-A0A6C0CJK7-F1
#
_entry.id   AF-A0A6C0CJK7-F1
#
_cell.length_a   1.000
_cell.length_b   1.000
_cell.length_c   1.000
_cell.angle_alpha   90.00
_cell.angle_beta   90.00
_cell.angle_gamma   90.00
#
_symmetry.space_group_name_H-M   'P 1'
#
loop_
_entity.id
_entity.type
_entity.pdbx_description
1 polymer ?
#
loop_
_entity_poly.entity_id
_entity_poly.type
_entity_poly.pdbx_seq_one_letter_code
_entity_poly.pdbx_strand_id
1 'polypeptide(L)'
;MNDESYSEQIFFYKGMKNSFINYNSLIKSLIEENENITNYYKRIGYIYKNVMDIENNEFLEVLQDKIRHHDHLISLIDNYIKDNCKHEIVEDYVECGLEKEMIKIKYCKHCEISF
;
A
#
# COMPACT_ATOMS: atom_id res chain seq x y z
N MET A 1 -32.57 -2.01 -2.53
CA MET A 1 -31.24 -2.53 -2.91
C MET A 1 -30.70 -3.24 -1.69
N ASN A 2 -30.54 -4.56 -1.78
CA ASN A 2 -30.25 -5.46 -0.67
C ASN A 2 -28.91 -5.12 -0.01
N ASP A 3 -28.85 -5.14 1.33
CA ASP A 3 -27.63 -4.88 2.11
C ASP A 3 -26.43 -5.78 1.73
N GLU A 4 -26.69 -6.96 1.15
CA GLU A 4 -25.67 -7.86 0.61
C GLU A 4 -24.90 -7.27 -0.58
N SER A 5 -25.60 -6.67 -1.56
CA SER A 5 -24.96 -6.07 -2.74
C SER A 5 -24.05 -4.89 -2.38
N TYR A 6 -24.33 -4.25 -1.25
CA TYR A 6 -23.61 -3.10 -0.77
C TYR A 6 -22.36 -3.49 0.01
N SER A 7 -22.45 -4.50 0.88
CA SER A 7 -21.28 -5.02 1.59
C SER A 7 -20.28 -5.60 0.60
N GLU A 8 -20.74 -6.31 -0.43
CA GLU A 8 -19.92 -6.82 -1.53
C GLU A 8 -19.10 -5.72 -2.23
N GLN A 9 -19.68 -4.53 -2.46
CA GLN A 9 -18.94 -3.41 -3.05
C GLN A 9 -17.84 -2.91 -2.14
N ILE A 10 -18.11 -2.70 -0.85
CA ILE A 10 -17.09 -2.26 0.11
C ILE A 10 -15.97 -3.30 0.20
N PHE A 11 -16.30 -4.60 0.27
CA PHE A 11 -15.31 -5.67 0.25
C PHE A 11 -14.48 -5.68 -1.04
N PHE A 12 -15.11 -5.50 -2.19
CA PHE A 12 -14.42 -5.40 -3.47
C PHE A 12 -13.39 -4.26 -3.47
N TYR A 13 -13.79 -3.05 -3.06
CA TYR A 13 -12.89 -1.90 -3.02
C TYR A 13 -11.75 -2.06 -2.00
N LYS A 14 -12.02 -2.68 -0.83
CA LYS A 14 -10.97 -3.06 0.13
C LYS A 14 -9.97 -4.03 -0.49
N GLY A 15 -10.47 -5.05 -1.20
CA GLY A 15 -9.63 -6.00 -1.94
C GLY A 15 -8.73 -5.30 -2.96
N MET A 16 -9.30 -4.40 -3.75
CA MET A 16 -8.56 -3.62 -4.75
C MET A 16 -7.48 -2.72 -4.11
N LYS A 17 -7.81 -2.03 -3.01
CA LYS A 17 -6.84 -1.25 -2.24
C LYS A 17 -5.66 -2.11 -1.77
N ASN A 18 -5.94 -3.27 -1.19
CA ASN A 18 -4.91 -4.18 -0.70
C ASN A 18 -4.01 -4.70 -1.84
N SER A 19 -4.58 -4.97 -3.02
CA SER A 19 -3.80 -5.32 -4.20
C SER A 19 -2.83 -4.22 -4.61
N PHE A 20 -3.27 -2.95 -4.65
CA PHE A 20 -2.38 -1.83 -4.95
C PHE A 20 -1.26 -1.66 -3.92
N ILE A 21 -1.57 -1.81 -2.62
CA ILE A 21 -0.56 -1.77 -1.56
C ILE A 21 0.49 -2.87 -1.76
N ASN A 22 0.05 -4.09 -2.05
CA ASN A 22 0.94 -5.23 -2.30
C ASN A 22 1.80 -5.00 -3.54
N TYR A 23 1.22 -4.50 -4.64
CA TYR A 23 1.99 -4.15 -5.83
C TYR A 23 3.03 -3.07 -5.55
N ASN A 24 2.67 -2.02 -4.82
CA ASN A 24 3.62 -0.97 -4.44
C ASN A 24 4.76 -1.51 -3.57
N SER A 25 4.48 -2.46 -2.68
CA SER A 25 5.51 -3.13 -1.88
C SER A 25 6.51 -3.89 -2.78
N LEU A 26 6.00 -4.68 -3.72
CA LEU A 26 6.85 -5.44 -4.66
C LEU A 26 7.71 -4.52 -5.54
N ILE A 27 7.15 -3.41 -6.04
CA ILE A 27 7.90 -2.44 -6.84
C ILE A 27 9.02 -1.80 -6.00
N LYS A 28 8.74 -1.44 -4.74
CA LYS A 28 9.75 -0.88 -3.83
C LYS A 28 10.89 -1.85 -3.59
N SER A 29 10.60 -3.14 -3.35
CA SER A 29 11.65 -4.17 -3.20
C SER A 29 12.50 -4.31 -4.45
N LEU A 30 11.91 -4.23 -5.64
CA LEU A 30 12.66 -4.28 -6.90
C LEU A 30 13.58 -3.07 -7.07
N ILE A 31 13.12 -1.87 -6.72
CA ILE A 31 13.93 -0.64 -6.75
C ILE A 31 15.12 -0.78 -5.79
N GLU A 32 14.87 -1.24 -4.56
CA GLU A 32 15.91 -1.46 -3.55
C GLU A 32 16.97 -2.48 -4.00
N GLU A 33 16.54 -3.60 -4.60
CA GLU A 33 17.45 -4.60 -5.16
C GLU A 33 18.35 -3.99 -6.25
N ASN A 34 17.77 -3.20 -7.15
CA ASN A 34 18.51 -2.53 -8.20
C ASN A 34 19.55 -1.53 -7.65
N GLU A 35 19.18 -0.76 -6.62
CA GLU A 35 20.09 0.16 -5.93
C GLU A 35 21.25 -0.60 -5.26
N ASN A 36 20.96 -1.71 -4.60
CA ASN A 36 21.95 -2.57 -3.95
C ASN A 36 22.96 -3.14 -4.95
N ILE A 37 22.48 -3.65 -6.09
CA ILE A 37 23.31 -4.16 -7.18
C ILE A 37 24.20 -3.04 -7.74
N THR A 38 23.61 -1.89 -8.04
CA THR A 38 24.34 -0.71 -8.54
C THR A 38 25.45 -0.29 -7.58
N ASN A 39 25.15 -0.23 -6.27
CA ASN A 39 26.12 0.13 -5.25
C ASN A 39 27.24 -0.91 -5.08
N TYR A 40 26.91 -2.20 -5.18
CA TYR A 40 27.91 -3.28 -5.17
C TYR A 40 28.90 -3.13 -6.33
N TYR A 41 28.41 -2.92 -7.56
CA TYR A 41 29.27 -2.76 -8.73
C TYR A 41 30.14 -1.50 -8.66
N LYS A 42 29.59 -0.37 -8.16
CA LYS A 42 30.37 0.85 -7.90
C LYS A 42 31.55 0.60 -6.94
N ARG A 43 31.38 -0.26 -5.93
CA ARG A 43 32.41 -0.58 -4.94
C ARG A 43 33.56 -1.41 -5.49
N ILE A 44 33.29 -2.34 -6.38
CA ILE A 44 34.32 -3.26 -6.90
C ILE A 44 35.13 -2.70 -8.08
N GLY A 45 34.84 -1.46 -8.53
CA GLY A 45 35.66 -0.72 -9.49
C GLY A 45 35.74 -1.34 -10.90
N TYR A 46 34.94 -2.36 -11.18
CA TYR A 46 34.97 -3.07 -12.46
C TYR A 46 34.12 -2.36 -13.52
N ILE A 47 34.68 -2.35 -14.73
CA ILE A 47 34.12 -1.84 -15.98
C ILE A 47 32.75 -2.49 -16.25
N TYR A 48 31.69 -1.94 -15.68
CA TYR A 48 30.31 -2.39 -15.87
C TYR A 48 29.43 -1.30 -16.47
N LYS A 49 30.04 -0.39 -17.24
CA LYS A 49 29.31 0.63 -18.01
C LYS A 49 28.30 0.02 -19.01
N ASN A 50 28.38 -1.29 -19.32
CA ASN A 50 27.63 -1.90 -20.41
C ASN A 50 26.74 -3.11 -20.05
N VAL A 51 26.76 -3.65 -18.83
CA VAL A 51 26.01 -4.90 -18.53
C VAL A 51 24.70 -4.65 -17.77
N MET A 52 24.61 -3.51 -17.08
CA MET A 52 23.40 -3.02 -16.44
C MET A 52 23.39 -1.51 -16.64
N ASP A 53 23.08 -1.04 -17.84
CA ASP A 53 22.81 0.37 -18.10
C ASP A 53 21.44 0.76 -17.48
N ILE A 54 21.28 0.48 -16.17
CA ILE A 54 20.17 0.93 -15.33
C ILE A 54 20.57 2.28 -14.70
N GLU A 55 21.39 3.05 -15.41
CA GLU A 55 21.24 4.51 -15.47
C GLU A 55 20.09 4.92 -16.40
N ASN A 56 19.31 3.96 -16.90
CA ASN A 56 18.04 4.24 -17.55
C ASN A 56 17.03 4.73 -16.50
N ASN A 57 17.20 6.00 -16.09
CA ASN A 57 16.31 6.74 -15.20
C ASN A 57 14.85 6.55 -15.62
N GLU A 58 14.57 6.39 -16.92
CA GLU A 58 13.23 6.14 -17.44
C GLU A 58 12.57 4.89 -16.82
N PHE A 59 13.30 3.79 -16.62
CA PHE A 59 12.72 2.59 -16.00
C PHE A 59 12.36 2.81 -14.54
N LEU A 60 13.26 3.42 -13.77
CA LEU A 60 13.02 3.75 -12.35
C LEU A 60 11.92 4.79 -12.21
N GLU A 61 11.90 5.82 -13.06
CA GLU A 61 10.86 6.83 -13.13
C GLU A 61 9.49 6.21 -13.42
N VAL A 62 9.40 5.28 -14.38
CA VAL A 62 8.15 4.55 -14.68
C VAL A 62 7.67 3.76 -13.46
N LEU A 63 8.56 3.09 -12.73
CA LEU A 63 8.19 2.36 -11.51
C LEU A 63 7.72 3.31 -10.39
N GLN A 64 8.40 4.45 -10.21
CA GLN A 64 7.99 5.47 -9.24
C GLN A 64 6.67 6.14 -9.62
N ASP A 65 6.43 6.39 -10.91
CA ASP A 65 5.14 6.87 -11.44
C ASP A 65 4.02 5.87 -11.18
N LYS A 66 4.29 4.56 -11.34
CA LYS A 66 3.32 3.51 -11.01
C LYS A 66 2.97 3.52 -9.52
N ILE A 67 3.95 3.66 -8.63
CA ILE A 67 3.70 3.79 -7.19
C ILE A 67 2.79 4.99 -6.93
N ARG A 68 3.14 6.17 -7.47
CA ARG A 68 2.36 7.41 -7.30
C ARG A 68 0.93 7.27 -7.82
N HIS A 69 0.76 6.62 -8.98
CA HIS A 69 -0.55 6.36 -9.55
C HIS A 69 -1.39 5.43 -8.67
N HIS A 70 -0.80 4.34 -8.17
CA HIS A 70 -1.49 3.44 -7.24
C HIS A 70 -1.83 4.13 -5.93
N ASP A 71 -0.95 4.97 -5.38
CA ASP A 71 -1.22 5.75 -4.17
C ASP A 71 -2.41 6.72 -4.39
N HIS A 72 -2.49 7.33 -5.57
CA HIS A 72 -3.66 8.13 -5.95
C HIS A 72 -4.94 7.29 -6.01
N LEU A 73 -4.90 6.10 -6.64
CA LEU A 73 -6.06 5.20 -6.68
C LEU A 73 -6.47 4.73 -5.29
N ILE A 74 -5.51 4.42 -4.40
CA ILE A 74 -5.77 4.08 -3.00
C ILE A 74 -6.51 5.23 -2.31
N SER A 75 -6.07 6.48 -2.50
CA SER A 75 -6.76 7.64 -1.94
C SER A 75 -8.18 7.79 -2.46
N LEU A 76 -8.42 7.57 -3.76
CA LEU A 76 -9.76 7.59 -4.33
C LEU A 76 -10.65 6.49 -3.75
N ILE A 77 -10.11 5.29 -3.57
CA ILE A 77 -10.82 4.18 -2.92
C ILE A 77 -11.16 4.53 -1.48
N ASP A 78 -10.21 5.09 -0.73
CA ASP A 78 -10.44 5.48 0.66
C ASP A 78 -11.52 6.54 0.79
N ASN A 79 -11.53 7.54 -0.10
CA ASN A 79 -12.60 8.53 -0.15
C ASN A 79 -13.95 7.89 -0.51
N TYR A 80 -13.98 7.01 -1.52
CA TYR A 80 -15.20 6.29 -1.89
C TYR A 80 -15.75 5.48 -0.73
N ILE A 81 -14.92 4.68 -0.07
CA ILE A 81 -15.33 3.88 1.09
C ILE A 81 -15.81 4.81 2.21
N LYS A 82 -15.09 5.88 2.51
CA LYS A 82 -15.49 6.84 3.55
C LYS A 82 -16.86 7.45 3.29
N ASP A 83 -17.15 7.84 2.05
CA ASP A 83 -18.41 8.50 1.73
C ASP A 83 -19.57 7.52 1.60
N ASN A 84 -19.29 6.26 1.24
CA ASN A 84 -20.32 5.29 0.90
C ASN A 84 -20.54 4.21 1.94
N CYS A 85 -19.63 3.97 2.91
CA CYS A 85 -19.65 2.83 3.85
C CYS A 85 -20.73 2.88 4.98
N LYS A 86 -21.68 3.84 4.98
CA LYS A 86 -22.82 3.90 5.93
C LYS A 86 -22.38 3.49 7.34
N HIS A 87 -21.33 4.16 7.83
CA HIS A 87 -20.49 3.65 8.91
C HIS A 87 -21.29 3.21 10.14
N GLU A 88 -21.17 1.94 10.49
CA GLU A 88 -21.61 1.45 11.79
C GLU A 88 -20.39 1.32 12.71
N ILE A 89 -20.28 2.26 13.65
CA ILE A 89 -19.13 2.38 14.56
C ILE A 89 -19.32 1.43 15.73
N VAL A 90 -18.30 0.61 15.97
CA VAL A 90 -18.20 -0.28 17.12
C VAL A 90 -16.98 0.09 17.95
N GLU A 91 -17.05 -0.22 19.24
CA GLU A 91 -15.94 -0.01 20.18
C GLU A 91 -15.26 -1.35 20.45
N ASP A 92 -13.93 -1.33 20.54
CA ASP A 92 -13.12 -2.51 20.81
C ASP A 92 -11.90 -2.14 21.66
N TYR A 93 -11.21 -3.14 22.18
CA TYR A 93 -10.03 -2.96 23.04
C TYR A 93 -8.86 -3.73 22.44
N VAL A 94 -7.80 -3.03 22.08
CA VAL A 94 -6.58 -3.63 21.53
C VAL A 94 -5.45 -3.60 22.55
N GLU A 95 -4.74 -4.71 22.66
CA GLU A 95 -3.57 -4.86 23.53
C GLU A 95 -2.37 -4.16 22.88
N CYS A 96 -1.74 -3.22 23.60
CA CYS A 96 -0.62 -2.45 23.06
C CYS A 96 0.76 -2.98 23.52
N GLY A 97 0.86 -4.29 23.78
CA GLY A 97 2.07 -4.99 24.23
C GLY A 97 1.98 -5.48 25.68
N LEU A 98 2.93 -6.34 26.06
CA LEU A 98 2.92 -7.17 27.28
C LEU A 98 2.76 -6.44 28.63
N GLU A 99 2.96 -5.12 28.66
CA GLU A 99 2.88 -4.30 29.89
C GLU A 99 2.02 -3.02 29.73
N LYS A 100 1.29 -2.85 28.63
CA LYS A 100 0.50 -1.63 28.40
C LYS A 100 -0.99 -1.86 28.64
N GLU A 101 -1.65 -0.84 29.16
CA GLU A 101 -3.11 -0.80 29.30
C GLU A 101 -3.79 -1.00 27.94
N MET A 102 -4.94 -1.67 27.95
CA MET A 102 -5.73 -1.87 26.73
C MET A 102 -6.23 -0.54 26.19
N ILE A 103 -5.98 -0.29 24.90
CA ILE A 103 -6.40 0.93 24.24
C ILE A 103 -7.79 0.71 23.68
N LYS A 104 -8.74 1.52 24.13
CA LYS A 104 -10.08 1.57 23.54
C LYS A 104 -9.98 2.21 22.17
N ILE A 105 -10.41 1.49 21.14
CA ILE A 105 -10.49 1.98 19.76
C ILE A 105 -11.94 2.02 19.29
N LYS A 106 -12.20 2.89 18.32
CA LYS A 106 -13.48 2.97 17.60
C LYS A 106 -13.21 2.76 16.12
N TYR A 107 -13.95 1.86 15.50
CA TYR A 107 -13.83 1.62 14.07
C TYR A 107 -15.18 1.27 13.46
N CYS A 108 -15.31 1.46 12.15
CA CYS A 108 -16.48 0.99 11.43
C CYS A 108 -16.40 -0.54 11.22
N LYS A 109 -17.42 -1.31 11.63
CA LYS A 109 -17.45 -2.77 11.48
C LYS A 109 -17.43 -3.27 10.02
N HIS A 110 -17.67 -2.38 9.05
CA HIS A 110 -17.75 -2.71 7.63
C HIS A 110 -16.45 -2.37 6.88
N CYS A 111 -15.98 -1.13 6.99
CA CYS A 111 -14.75 -0.70 6.31
C CYS A 111 -13.49 -0.79 7.17
N GLU A 112 -13.62 -1.02 8.48
CA GLU A 112 -12.51 -1.05 9.45
C GLU A 112 -11.71 0.26 9.54
N ILE A 113 -12.27 1.37 9.04
CA ILE A 113 -11.70 2.70 9.25
C ILE A 113 -11.90 3.09 10.72
N SER A 114 -10.81 3.55 11.36
CA SER A 114 -10.84 4.07 12.73
C SER A 114 -11.38 5.50 12.80
N PHE A 115 -12.07 5.84 13.89
CA PHE A 115 -12.71 7.14 14.14
C PHE A 115 -12.32 7.76 15.49
#